data_AF-A0A645HJM8-F1
#
_entry.id   AF-A0A645HJM8-F1
#
_cell.length_a   1.000
_cell.length_b   1.000
_cell.length_c   1.000
_cell.angle_alpha   90.00
_cell.angle_beta   90.00
_cell.angle_gamma   90.00
#
_symmetry.space_group_name_H-M   'P 1'
#
loop_
_entity.id
_entity.type
_entity.pdbx_description
1 polymer ?
#
loop_
_entity_poly.entity_id
_entity_poly.type
_entity_poly.pdbx_seq_one_letter_code
_entity_poly.pdbx_strand_id
1 'polypeptide(L)'
;MQEQGYVLLDEGYVRSLKITRGFLEDLRTHNVFALYRPGTARLMMIHGTADKTAPLADARRFAALSGAAIIEVEGADHRFLIPGGMDRVIDAAVGFFISEQ
;
A
#
# COMPACT_ATOMS: atom_id res chain seq x y z
N MET A 1 -25.76 -4.63 1.70
CA MET A 1 -25.33 -5.31 0.45
C MET A 1 -26.59 -5.68 -0.31
N GLN A 2 -26.67 -5.35 -1.60
CA GLN A 2 -27.88 -5.58 -2.41
C GLN A 2 -28.21 -7.09 -2.53
N GLU A 3 -29.41 -7.38 -3.01
CA GLU A 3 -30.00 -8.72 -3.19
C GLU A 3 -29.09 -9.71 -3.95
N GLN A 4 -28.15 -9.21 -4.76
CA GLN A 4 -27.23 -10.00 -5.58
C GLN A 4 -25.91 -10.41 -4.87
N GLY A 5 -25.67 -10.00 -3.62
CA GLY A 5 -24.48 -10.39 -2.84
C GLY A 5 -23.17 -9.65 -3.17
N TYR A 6 -23.25 -8.59 -3.98
CA TYR A 6 -22.14 -7.69 -4.31
C TYR A 6 -22.62 -6.24 -4.47
N VAL A 7 -21.67 -5.31 -4.53
CA VAL A 7 -21.90 -3.92 -4.94
C VAL A 7 -20.97 -3.59 -6.11
N LEU A 8 -21.41 -2.74 -7.02
CA LEU A 8 -20.56 -2.16 -8.06
C LEU A 8 -20.06 -0.81 -7.54
N LEU A 9 -18.74 -0.66 -7.44
CA LEU A 9 -18.09 0.60 -7.12
C LEU A 9 -17.76 1.32 -8.43
N ASP A 10 -18.34 2.51 -8.61
CA ASP A 10 -18.26 3.29 -9.84
C ASP A 10 -17.79 4.72 -9.56
N GLU A 11 -16.62 4.85 -8.92
CA GLU A 11 -16.04 6.15 -8.53
C GLU A 11 -15.07 6.70 -9.60
N GLY A 12 -15.49 6.67 -10.87
CA GLY A 12 -14.67 7.17 -11.98
C GLY A 12 -13.55 6.20 -12.43
N TYR A 13 -13.66 4.92 -12.07
CA TYR A 13 -12.80 3.88 -12.62
C TYR A 13 -13.10 3.64 -14.11
N VAL A 14 -12.09 3.27 -14.89
CA VAL A 14 -12.24 2.90 -16.32
C VAL A 14 -13.26 1.76 -16.49
N ARG A 15 -13.37 0.89 -15.48
CA ARG A 15 -14.40 -0.15 -15.37
C ARG A 15 -14.85 -0.23 -13.92
N SER A 16 -16.16 -0.31 -13.69
CA SER A 16 -16.71 -0.45 -12.35
C SER A 16 -16.18 -1.71 -11.67
N LEU A 17 -15.86 -1.61 -10.39
CA LEU A 17 -15.29 -2.72 -9.62
C LEU A 17 -16.41 -3.48 -8.91
N LYS A 18 -16.46 -4.80 -9.13
CA LYS A 18 -17.40 -5.68 -8.44
C LYS A 18 -16.85 -6.09 -7.08
N ILE A 19 -17.42 -5.56 -6.00
CA ILE A 19 -17.01 -5.83 -4.63
C ILE A 19 -18.00 -6.82 -3.98
N THR A 20 -17.53 -8.04 -3.71
CA THR A 20 -18.35 -9.12 -3.15
C THR A 20 -18.33 -9.10 -1.62
N ARG A 21 -19.29 -9.79 -0.97
CA ARG A 21 -19.28 -9.96 0.49
C ARG A 21 -17.98 -10.62 0.95
N GLY A 22 -17.59 -11.70 0.29
CA GLY A 22 -16.38 -12.45 0.62
C GLY A 22 -15.13 -11.58 0.58
N PHE A 23 -15.02 -10.66 -0.39
CA PHE A 23 -13.90 -9.72 -0.45
C PHE A 23 -13.84 -8.78 0.78
N LEU A 24 -14.99 -8.25 1.22
CA LEU A 24 -15.04 -7.39 2.41
C LEU A 24 -14.72 -8.16 3.70
N GLU A 25 -15.21 -9.40 3.80
CA GLU A 25 -14.90 -10.28 4.93
C GLU A 25 -13.40 -10.60 4.98
N ASP A 26 -12.80 -10.88 3.82
CA ASP A 26 -11.39 -11.18 3.67
C ASP A 26 -10.50 -9.98 4.05
N LEU A 27 -10.84 -8.77 3.58
CA LEU A 27 -10.17 -7.53 3.99
C LEU A 27 -10.24 -7.31 5.51
N ARG A 28 -11.36 -7.65 6.15
CA ARG A 28 -11.54 -7.49 7.59
C ARG A 28 -10.64 -8.46 8.38
N THR A 29 -10.47 -9.68 7.89
CA THR A 29 -9.65 -10.70 8.57
C THR A 29 -8.16 -10.54 8.28
N HIS A 30 -7.78 -9.90 7.17
CA HIS A 30 -6.38 -9.71 6.75
C HIS A 30 -5.83 -8.31 7.07
N ASN A 31 -6.18 -7.76 8.22
CA ASN A 31 -5.61 -6.50 8.69
C ASN A 31 -4.14 -6.66 9.08
N VAL A 32 -3.23 -6.14 8.27
CA VAL A 32 -1.78 -6.23 8.48
C VAL A 32 -1.31 -5.62 9.81
N PHE A 33 -2.00 -4.61 10.34
CA PHE A 33 -1.65 -4.01 11.64
C PHE A 33 -1.86 -4.98 12.82
N ALA A 34 -2.78 -5.94 12.68
CA ALA A 34 -3.07 -6.92 13.72
C ALA A 34 -2.30 -8.23 13.50
N LEU A 35 -2.05 -8.59 12.23
CA LEU A 35 -1.47 -9.88 11.87
C LEU A 35 0.05 -9.88 11.76
N TYR A 36 0.66 -8.75 11.44
CA TYR A 36 2.10 -8.69 11.26
C TYR A 36 2.83 -8.99 12.58
N ARG A 37 3.88 -9.81 12.49
CA ARG A 37 4.75 -10.14 13.62
C ARG A 37 6.17 -9.68 13.30
N PRO A 38 6.78 -8.79 14.11
CA PRO A 38 8.16 -8.34 13.88
C PRO A 38 9.13 -9.51 13.76
N GLY A 39 10.10 -9.39 12.85
CA GLY A 39 11.13 -10.41 12.60
C GLY A 39 10.71 -11.58 11.71
N THR A 40 9.46 -11.61 11.22
CA THR A 40 9.00 -12.65 10.27
C THR A 40 9.47 -12.43 8.84
N ALA A 41 9.90 -11.21 8.50
CA ALA A 41 10.49 -10.86 7.22
C ALA A 41 11.35 -9.59 7.37
N ARG A 42 12.30 -9.40 6.45
CA ARG A 42 12.96 -8.10 6.25
C ARG A 42 12.01 -7.20 5.46
N LEU A 43 11.73 -6.01 5.97
CA LEU A 43 10.78 -5.07 5.34
C LEU A 43 11.43 -3.72 5.08
N MET A 44 11.13 -3.16 3.92
CA MET A 44 11.33 -1.75 3.59
C MET A 44 10.09 -1.24 2.87
N MET A 45 9.73 0.01 3.15
CA MET A 45 8.56 0.67 2.61
C MET A 45 8.98 1.90 1.79
N ILE A 46 8.21 2.24 0.78
CA ILE A 46 8.31 3.51 0.05
C ILE A 46 6.91 4.10 -0.12
N HIS A 47 6.74 5.39 0.14
CA HIS A 47 5.44 6.04 0.13
C HIS A 47 5.53 7.48 -0.38
N GLY A 48 4.57 7.92 -1.18
CA GLY A 48 4.51 9.30 -1.68
C GLY A 48 3.86 10.25 -0.68
N THR A 49 4.41 11.46 -0.48
CA THR A 49 3.86 12.40 0.51
C THR A 49 2.55 13.06 0.09
N ALA A 50 2.21 13.01 -1.20
CA ALA A 50 0.98 13.55 -1.78
C ALA A 50 -0.05 12.45 -2.12
N ASP A 51 0.13 11.22 -1.62
CA ASP A 51 -0.84 10.13 -1.79
C ASP A 51 -2.17 10.46 -1.09
N LYS A 52 -3.26 10.50 -1.88
CA LYS A 52 -4.64 10.72 -1.43
C LYS A 52 -5.48 9.45 -1.41
N THR A 53 -4.93 8.34 -1.89
CA THR A 53 -5.58 7.02 -1.95
C THR A 53 -5.23 6.18 -0.72
N ALA A 54 -3.94 6.16 -0.34
CA ALA A 54 -3.44 5.49 0.86
C ALA A 54 -2.75 6.52 1.79
N PRO A 55 -3.32 6.82 2.98
CA PRO A 55 -2.79 7.85 3.86
C PRO A 55 -1.34 7.58 4.31
N LEU A 56 -0.46 8.57 4.15
CA LEU A 56 0.92 8.49 4.63
C LEU A 56 1.01 8.22 6.15
N ALA A 57 0.05 8.74 6.93
CA ALA A 57 0.01 8.53 8.37
C ALA A 57 -0.10 7.04 8.75
N ASP A 58 -0.87 6.26 7.99
CA ASP A 58 -1.00 4.82 8.23
C ASP A 58 0.27 4.07 7.83
N ALA A 59 0.94 4.48 6.75
CA ALA A 59 2.24 3.92 6.35
C ALA A 59 3.32 4.18 7.42
N ARG A 60 3.42 5.41 7.94
CA ARG A 60 4.32 5.77 9.05
C ARG A 60 4.03 4.95 10.31
N ARG A 61 2.74 4.80 10.66
CA ARG A 61 2.31 3.99 11.81
C ARG A 61 2.71 2.53 11.63
N PHE A 62 2.54 1.97 10.44
CA PHE A 62 2.93 0.58 10.18
C PHE A 62 4.44 0.39 10.19
N ALA A 63 5.21 1.34 9.64
CA ALA A 63 6.67 1.35 9.71
C ALA A 63 7.16 1.34 11.17
N ALA A 64 6.59 2.21 12.02
CA ALA A 64 6.91 2.25 13.45
C ALA A 64 6.56 0.94 14.18
N LEU A 65 5.41 0.33 13.86
CA LEU A 65 4.99 -0.95 14.45
C LEU A 65 5.87 -2.12 14.02
N SER A 66 6.27 -2.15 12.75
CA SER A 66 7.04 -3.25 12.17
C SER A 66 8.55 -3.13 12.36
N GLY A 67 9.05 -1.92 12.64
CA GLY A 67 10.47 -1.60 12.60
C GLY A 67 11.02 -1.45 11.18
N ALA A 68 10.16 -1.41 10.16
CA ALA A 68 10.58 -1.24 8.78
C ALA A 68 11.11 0.18 8.53
N ALA A 69 12.16 0.30 7.73
CA ALA A 69 12.55 1.58 7.16
C ALA A 69 11.48 2.05 6.17
N ILE A 70 11.15 3.34 6.17
CA ILE A 70 10.23 3.97 5.22
C ILE A 70 10.93 5.10 4.47
N ILE A 71 10.87 5.04 3.14
CA ILE A 71 11.34 6.09 2.24
C ILE A 71 10.13 6.94 1.85
N GLU A 72 10.13 8.21 2.23
CA GLU A 72 9.08 9.15 1.84
C GLU A 72 9.52 9.98 0.64
N VAL A 73 8.72 9.97 -0.42
CA VAL A 73 9.02 10.69 -1.66
C VAL A 73 8.17 11.95 -1.74
N GLU A 74 8.83 13.09 -1.53
CA GLU A 74 8.18 14.40 -1.53
C GLU A 74 7.44 14.67 -2.86
N GLY A 75 6.18 15.08 -2.77
CA GLY A 75 5.32 15.39 -3.90
C GLY A 75 4.80 14.19 -4.70
N ALA A 76 5.26 12.97 -4.42
CA ALA A 76 4.77 11.78 -5.12
C ALA A 76 3.33 11.44 -4.69
N ASP A 77 2.48 11.16 -5.67
CA ASP A 77 1.13 10.63 -5.45
C ASP A 77 1.15 9.11 -5.32
N HIS A 78 -0.04 8.50 -5.21
CA HIS A 78 -0.21 7.05 -5.10
C HIS A 78 0.49 6.26 -6.23
N ARG A 79 0.61 6.90 -7.41
CA ARG A 79 1.11 6.28 -8.64
C ARG A 79 2.54 6.71 -8.99
N PHE A 80 3.17 7.55 -8.16
CA PHE A 80 4.49 8.12 -8.39
C PHE A 80 4.65 8.80 -9.76
N LEU A 81 3.63 9.53 -10.22
CA LEU A 81 3.62 10.16 -11.56
C LEU A 81 4.48 11.43 -11.67
N ILE A 82 5.24 11.77 -10.63
CA ILE A 82 6.23 12.85 -10.69
C ILE A 82 7.42 12.47 -11.59
N PRO A 83 8.14 13.45 -12.16
CA PRO A 83 9.37 13.18 -12.91
C PRO A 83 10.36 12.33 -12.09
N GLY A 84 10.78 11.18 -12.63
CA GLY A 84 11.67 10.23 -11.97
C GLY A 84 11.07 9.48 -10.78
N GLY A 85 9.75 9.60 -10.52
CA GLY A 85 9.09 8.95 -9.39
C GLY A 85 9.19 7.42 -9.44
N MET A 86 8.93 6.84 -10.61
CA MET A 86 9.07 5.40 -10.82
C MET A 86 10.52 4.91 -10.72
N ASP A 87 11.49 5.71 -11.18
CA ASP A 87 12.91 5.37 -11.04
C ASP A 87 13.29 5.26 -9.56
N ARG A 88 12.81 6.17 -8.71
CA ARG A 88 13.00 6.07 -7.24
C ARG A 88 12.40 4.80 -6.64
N VAL A 89 11.23 4.36 -7.13
CA VAL A 89 10.62 3.10 -6.68
C VAL A 89 11.48 1.91 -7.07
N ILE A 90 11.99 1.89 -8.31
CA ILE A 90 12.86 0.83 -8.81
C ILE A 90 14.18 0.83 -8.04
N ASP A 91 14.84 1.97 -7.88
CA ASP A 91 16.11 2.09 -7.15
C ASP A 91 15.97 1.65 -5.70
N ALA A 92 14.87 2.01 -5.03
CA ALA A 92 14.58 1.54 -3.68
C ALA A 92 14.42 0.02 -3.64
N ALA A 93 13.59 -0.55 -4.53
CA ALA A 93 13.37 -1.99 -4.56
C ALA A 93 14.66 -2.77 -4.87
N VAL A 94 15.40 -2.36 -5.92
CA VAL A 94 16.68 -2.96 -6.30
C VAL A 94 17.66 -2.85 -5.14
N GLY A 95 17.85 -1.63 -4.60
CA GLY A 95 18.69 -1.36 -3.44
C GLY A 95 18.41 -2.32 -2.30
N PHE A 96 17.15 -2.46 -1.91
CA PHE A 96 16.73 -3.37 -0.84
C PHE A 96 17.11 -4.83 -1.09
N PHE A 97 17.02 -5.33 -2.32
CA PHE A 97 17.33 -6.72 -2.64
C PHE A 97 18.84 -6.97 -2.85
N ILE A 98 19.60 -5.96 -3.26
CA ILE A 98 21.05 -6.10 -3.50
C ILE A 98 21.92 -5.69 -2.31
N SER A 99 21.40 -4.88 -1.38
CA SER A 99 22.17 -4.33 -0.26
C SER A 99 22.51 -5.33 0.85
N GLU A 100 22.13 -6.60 0.70
CA GLU A 100 22.53 -7.70 1.59
C GLU A 100 22.84 -8.97 0.78
N GLN A 101 23.89 -8.91 -0.03
CA GLN A 101 24.83 -10.03 -0.17
C GLN A 101 26.00 -9.81 0.77
#